data_AF-A0A833HCT0-F1
#
_entry.id   AF-A0A833HCT0-F1
#
_cell.length_a   1.000
_cell.length_b   1.000
_cell.length_c   1.000
_cell.angle_alpha   90.00
_cell.angle_beta   90.00
_cell.angle_gamma   90.00
#
_symmetry.space_group_name_H-M   'P 1'
#
loop_
_entity.id
_entity.type
_entity.pdbx_description
1 polymer ?
#
loop_
_entity_poly.entity_id
_entity_poly.type
_entity_poly.pdbx_seq_one_letter_code
_entity_poly.pdbx_strand_id
1 'polypeptide(L)'
;MRVSAVPAGTAKLRFKMVDLNAPDYPHGGGTVAYSGNGNLPYGAFRYTGPCPPSPHVYQFTVEALDSAGKVLAKATAKKRFP
;
A
#
# COMPACT_ATOMS: atom_id res chain seq x y z
N MET A 1 -10.31 3.08 -3.09
CA MET A 1 -9.74 2.72 -1.76
C MET A 1 -9.85 3.93 -0.85
N ARG A 2 -10.05 3.75 0.46
CA ARG A 2 -10.05 4.86 1.43
C ARG A 2 -8.87 4.74 2.38
N VAL A 3 -8.24 5.86 2.67
CA VAL A 3 -7.25 6.02 3.74
C VAL A 3 -7.78 7.02 4.77
N SER A 4 -7.36 6.87 6.02
CA SER A 4 -7.75 7.72 7.14
C SER A 4 -6.53 8.01 8.02
N ALA A 5 -6.67 9.00 8.91
CA ALA A 5 -5.60 9.43 9.82
C ALA A 5 -4.26 9.74 9.11
N VAL A 6 -4.34 10.30 7.89
CA VAL A 6 -3.16 10.68 7.12
C VAL A 6 -2.51 11.92 7.76
N PRO A 7 -1.22 11.87 8.17
CA PRO A 7 -0.57 13.00 8.84
C PRO A 7 -0.58 14.28 8.00
N ALA A 8 -0.63 15.42 8.68
CA ALA A 8 -0.40 16.72 8.05
C ALA A 8 0.98 16.75 7.37
N GLY A 9 1.06 17.43 6.22
CA GLY A 9 2.28 17.48 5.40
C GLY A 9 2.48 16.29 4.45
N THR A 10 1.58 15.30 4.46
CA THR A 10 1.63 14.20 3.48
C THR A 10 1.34 14.73 2.08
N ALA A 11 2.31 14.56 1.18
CA ALA A 11 2.19 14.89 -0.24
C ALA A 11 1.95 13.65 -1.11
N LYS A 12 2.47 12.49 -0.70
CA LYS A 12 2.37 11.23 -1.46
C LYS A 12 2.08 10.06 -0.53
N LEU A 13 1.42 9.03 -1.07
CA LEU A 13 1.22 7.76 -0.41
C LEU A 13 1.90 6.66 -1.21
N ARG A 14 2.78 5.89 -0.57
CA ARG A 14 3.48 4.75 -1.19
C ARG A 14 2.86 3.44 -0.71
N PHE A 15 2.30 2.70 -1.66
CA PHE A 15 1.68 1.40 -1.46
C PHE A 15 2.64 0.30 -1.88
N LYS A 16 2.69 -0.78 -1.09
CA LYS A 16 3.40 -2.01 -1.45
C LYS A 16 2.61 -3.21 -0.95
N MET A 17 2.45 -4.21 -1.82
CA MET A 17 1.95 -5.53 -1.43
C MET A 17 3.12 -6.51 -1.42
N VAL A 18 3.18 -7.34 -0.38
CA VAL A 18 4.15 -8.42 -0.23
C VAL A 18 3.42 -9.68 0.17
N ASP A 19 3.72 -10.80 -0.48
CA ASP A 19 3.40 -12.12 0.03
C ASP A 19 4.48 -12.51 1.05
N LEU A 20 4.11 -12.69 2.31
CA LEU A 20 5.05 -13.04 3.37
C LEU A 20 5.58 -14.47 3.25
N ASN A 21 4.91 -15.32 2.46
CA ASN A 21 5.33 -16.68 2.15
C ASN A 21 6.15 -16.76 0.85
N ALA A 22 6.04 -15.76 -0.04
CA ALA A 22 6.79 -15.64 -1.28
C ALA A 22 7.29 -14.20 -1.50
N PRO A 23 8.22 -13.70 -0.67
CA PRO A 23 8.57 -12.28 -0.60
C PRO A 23 9.21 -11.72 -1.88
N ASP A 24 9.78 -12.59 -2.71
CA ASP A 24 10.43 -12.23 -3.97
C ASP A 24 9.45 -12.09 -5.13
N TYR A 25 8.19 -12.53 -4.98
CA TYR A 25 7.18 -12.34 -6.01
C TYR A 25 6.75 -10.87 -6.09
N PRO A 26 6.85 -10.20 -7.26
CA PRO A 26 6.61 -8.78 -7.38
C PRO A 26 5.11 -8.46 -7.46
N HIS A 27 4.42 -8.52 -6.31
CA HIS A 27 3.00 -8.12 -6.21
C HIS A 27 2.77 -6.64 -6.56
N GLY A 28 3.80 -5.80 -6.52
CA GLY A 28 3.73 -4.42 -6.95
C GLY A 28 3.16 -3.48 -5.87
N GLY A 29 2.50 -2.42 -6.33
CA GLY A 29 2.18 -1.24 -5.55
C GLY A 29 2.41 0.03 -6.38
N GLY A 30 2.65 1.15 -5.72
CA GLY A 30 2.91 2.41 -6.40
C GLY A 30 2.88 3.60 -5.47
N THR A 31 3.34 4.74 -5.97
CA THR A 31 3.31 6.01 -5.25
C THR A 31 2.28 6.92 -5.90
N VAL A 32 1.35 7.44 -5.10
CA VAL A 32 0.23 8.27 -5.56
C VAL A 32 0.30 9.63 -4.89
N ALA A 33 0.04 10.70 -5.63
CA ALA A 33 -0.17 12.03 -5.03
C ALA A 33 -1.38 12.01 -4.11
N TYR A 34 -1.27 12.62 -2.93
CA TYR A 34 -2.36 12.69 -1.96
C TYR A 34 -3.09 14.03 -2.06
N SER A 35 -4.38 13.98 -2.35
CA SER A 35 -5.25 15.16 -2.51
C SER A 35 -5.86 15.66 -1.20
N GLY A 36 -5.58 15.02 -0.06
CA GLY A 36 -6.09 15.43 1.25
C GLY A 36 -7.44 14.83 1.66
N ASN A 37 -8.23 14.32 0.72
CA ASN A 37 -9.62 13.90 0.97
C ASN A 37 -9.78 12.41 1.38
N GLY A 38 -8.69 11.66 1.51
CA GLY A 38 -8.70 10.25 1.89
C GLY A 38 -9.23 9.26 0.83
N ASN A 39 -9.75 9.75 -0.30
CA ASN A 39 -10.27 8.91 -1.38
C ASN A 39 -9.24 8.74 -2.49
N LEU A 40 -8.87 7.50 -2.76
CA LEU A 40 -7.99 7.15 -3.86
C LEU A 40 -8.82 6.63 -5.04
N PRO A 41 -8.68 7.23 -6.24
CA PRO A 41 -9.41 6.80 -7.42
C PRO A 41 -9.04 5.36 -7.79
N TYR A 42 -9.94 4.69 -8.49
CA TYR A 42 -9.62 3.39 -9.08
C TYR A 42 -8.43 3.53 -10.04
N GLY A 43 -7.50 2.58 -10.01
CA GLY A 43 -6.29 2.61 -10.84
C GLY A 43 -5.19 3.57 -10.35
N ALA A 44 -5.34 4.21 -9.18
CA ALA A 44 -4.29 5.06 -8.60
C ALA A 44 -2.92 4.38 -8.46
N PHE A 45 -2.92 3.07 -8.24
CA PHE A 45 -1.75 2.19 -8.28
C PHE A 45 -2.18 0.81 -8.78
N ARG A 46 -1.20 -0.04 -9.13
CA ARG A 46 -1.45 -1.40 -9.63
C ARG A 46 -0.74 -2.42 -8.75
N TYR A 47 -1.39 -3.55 -8.54
CA TYR A 47 -0.79 -4.68 -7.85
C TYR A 47 -1.37 -5.99 -8.40
N THR A 48 -0.60 -7.07 -8.32
CA THR A 48 -1.07 -8.43 -8.61
C THR A 48 -1.73 -8.98 -7.35
N GLY A 49 -2.99 -9.40 -7.45
CA GLY A 49 -3.74 -9.95 -6.32
C GLY A 49 -3.24 -11.34 -5.86
N PRO A 50 -3.76 -11.84 -4.72
CA PRO A 50 -3.47 -13.19 -4.24
C PRO A 50 -3.93 -14.26 -5.24
N CYS A 51 -3.03 -15.18 -5.61
CA CYS A 51 -3.37 -16.40 -6.35
C CYS A 51 -2.41 -17.54 -5.93
N PRO A 52 -2.35 -17.89 -4.63
CA PRO A 52 -1.33 -18.82 -4.17
C PRO A 52 -1.76 -20.28 -4.39
N PRO A 53 -0.79 -21.20 -4.56
CA PRO A 53 -1.07 -22.65 -4.66
C PRO A 53 -1.43 -23.28 -3.30
N SER A 54 -1.18 -22.59 -2.19
CA SER A 54 -1.54 -22.98 -0.82
C SER A 54 -1.83 -21.72 0.02
N PRO A 55 -2.40 -21.80 1.24
CA PRO A 55 -2.72 -20.60 2.01
C PRO A 55 -1.50 -19.75 2.38
N HIS A 56 -1.45 -18.52 1.86
CA HIS A 56 -0.37 -17.54 2.09
C HIS A 56 -0.88 -16.32 2.86
N VAL A 57 0.02 -15.58 3.53
CA VAL A 57 -0.28 -14.34 4.23
C VAL A 57 0.28 -13.17 3.44
N TYR A 58 -0.59 -12.24 3.08
CA TYR A 58 -0.24 -11.06 2.31
C TYR A 58 -0.28 -9.82 3.20
N GLN A 59 0.69 -8.93 3.04
CA GLN A 59 0.77 -7.65 3.73
C GLN A 59 0.67 -6.50 2.73
N PHE A 60 -0.32 -5.65 2.91
CA PHE A 60 -0.32 -4.30 2.35
C PHE A 60 0.37 -3.35 3.31
N THR A 61 1.29 -2.55 2.78
CA THR A 61 1.96 -1.45 3.49
C THR A 61 1.61 -0.15 2.80
N VAL A 62 1.27 0.87 3.59
CA VAL A 62 1.06 2.24 3.13
C VAL A 62 1.97 3.17 3.92
N GLU A 63 2.80 3.93 3.22
CA GLU A 63 3.65 4.95 3.81
C GLU A 63 3.18 6.33 3.36
N ALA A 64 2.98 7.22 4.33
CA ALA A 64 2.72 8.64 4.10
C ALA A 64 4.06 9.36 3.96
N LEU A 65 4.25 10.05 2.83
CA LEU A 65 5.49 10.73 2.48
C LEU A 65 5.26 12.23 2.39
N ASP A 66 6.21 13.02 2.88
CA ASP A 66 6.23 14.47 2.61
C ASP A 66 6.68 14.78 1.16
N SER A 67 6.79 16.06 0.83
CA SER A 67 7.22 16.52 -0.51
C SER A 67 8.66 16.11 -0.86
N ALA A 68 9.53 15.95 0.14
CA ALA A 68 10.91 15.49 -0.01
C ALA A 68 11.04 13.96 -0.06
N GLY A 69 9.95 13.22 0.18
CA GLY A 69 9.92 11.75 0.20
C GLY A 69 10.25 11.13 1.56
N LYS A 70 10.34 11.93 2.63
CA LYS A 70 10.52 11.41 3.99
C LYS A 70 9.24 10.73 4.46
N VAL A 71 9.38 9.58 5.10
CA VAL A 71 8.25 8.86 5.72
C VAL A 71 7.79 9.60 6.97
N LEU A 72 6.53 10.03 6.96
CA LEU A 72 5.84 10.67 8.09
C LEU A 72 5.10 9.64 8.94
N ALA A 73 4.53 8.61 8.32
CA ALA A 73 3.85 7.51 9.00
C ALA A 73 3.82 6.26 8.12
N LYS A 74 3.60 5.11 8.75
CA LYS A 74 3.47 3.81 8.10
C LYS A 74 2.31 3.04 8.71
N ALA A 75 1.49 2.44 7.86
CA ALA A 75 0.41 1.53 8.24
C ALA A 75 0.57 0.19 7.51
N THR A 76 0.14 -0.89 8.15
CA THR A 76 0.17 -2.24 7.58
C THR A 76 -1.15 -2.96 7.82
N ALA A 77 -1.63 -3.69 6.81
CA ALA A 77 -2.75 -4.61 6.93
C ALA A 77 -2.32 -5.98 6.42
N LYS A 78 -2.65 -7.04 7.16
CA LYS A 78 -2.34 -8.42 6.80
C LYS A 78 -3.63 -9.20 6.57
N LYS A 79 -3.62 -10.10 5.58
CA LYS A 79 -4.72 -11.02 5.33
C LYS A 79 -4.21 -12.33 4.73
N ARG A 80 -4.80 -13.44 5.14
CA ARG A 80 -4.53 -14.79 4.59
C ARG A 80 -5.41 -15.05 3.37
N PHE A 81 -4.87 -15.76 2.36
CA PHE A 81 -5.58 -16.17 1.15
C PHE A 81 -5.17 -17.58 0.63
N PRO A 82 -6.09 -18.38 0.02
CA PRO A 82 -7.52 -18.14 0.14
C PRO A 82 -7.92 -18.11 1.63
#